data_AF-F2KCK9-F1
#
_entry.id   AF-F2KCK9-F1
#
_cell.length_a   1.000
_cell.length_b   1.000
_cell.length_c   1.000
_cell.angle_alpha   90.00
_cell.angle_beta   90.00
_cell.angle_gamma   90.00
#
_symmetry.space_group_name_H-M   'P 1'
#
loop_
_entity.id
_entity.type
_entity.pdbx_description
1 polymer ?
#
loop_
_entity_poly.entity_id
_entity_poly.type
_entity_poly.pdbx_seq_one_letter_code
_entity_poly.pdbx_strand_id
1 'polypeptide(L)'
;MHLFFENAERIMSTRSSHRYSNNNKGNTVLYMNDKREAVLQTCLAATRSPSTLNVILLMSMFTFLSAPECRAQAQTQDGSQTPVAPTVQSTQILTPPPLEGTTLPPVDSKCLKYDQTNTRIMSTIYLPTTCDTISPTLFGLRDALTDAGWGIRGRVSAAMDYDVKNRYSSSTPQKYSGQNLSAYTISNVYVTYDLGRNGFPLGSQFTGSLTQVNSSGGQGEPADMDPAVAILGVTVPLLDNALELKAGYFLLSQDFVGSNLTGNAGTVSQGVQSSIPALVGMSVFTPTPTAEITIRDPWTKNFYLHSAVSNSVSSEGAITELERNPTGLKWGTKDTGPMYVNEVGYKTAMTPTSLPVWARAGFIYNTTDYAKFNGGQSDDNYAAYAGLTMQLTKNATNPGGLNLDIKVDAAPSDRNIYTKDFAINLFYVAPFESRPFDMVSVGYSKSWESPELQDAVAAGGVRNTSRVTSQGAVSYAYRLDQGIYFISTASYVTNPGTVAEEEMPAALIVNAALMFNF
;
A
#
# COMPACT_ATOMS: atom_id res chain seq x y z
N MET A 1 7.38 21.04 19.91
CA MET A 1 7.74 19.61 19.71
C MET A 1 7.91 18.89 21.06
N HIS A 2 8.81 19.31 21.96
CA HIS A 2 8.95 18.70 23.31
C HIS A 2 7.65 18.75 24.15
N LEU A 3 6.90 19.85 24.06
CA LEU A 3 5.58 20.07 24.72
C LEU A 3 4.43 19.25 24.15
N PHE A 4 4.52 18.75 22.91
CA PHE A 4 3.50 17.87 22.33
C PHE A 4 3.64 16.46 22.88
N PHE A 5 4.89 15.99 23.04
CA PHE A 5 5.21 14.68 23.61
C PHE A 5 4.95 14.60 25.12
N GLU A 6 5.28 15.64 25.91
CA GLU A 6 4.98 15.65 27.36
C GLU A 6 3.47 15.61 27.65
N ASN A 7 2.66 16.30 26.85
CA ASN A 7 1.21 16.30 27.04
C ASN A 7 0.54 15.00 26.61
N ALA A 8 1.07 14.33 25.58
CA ALA A 8 0.58 13.01 25.17
C ALA A 8 0.86 11.97 26.27
N GLU A 9 2.07 11.93 26.84
CA GLU A 9 2.41 11.02 27.96
C GLU A 9 1.59 11.31 29.23
N ARG A 10 1.28 12.58 29.52
CA ARG A 10 0.48 12.96 30.69
C ARG A 10 -0.99 12.55 30.58
N ILE A 11 -1.56 12.62 29.37
CA ILE A 11 -2.92 12.15 29.10
C ILE A 11 -2.97 10.61 29.13
N MET A 12 -1.91 9.93 28.72
CA MET A 12 -1.83 8.46 28.66
C MET A 12 -1.58 7.77 30.02
N SER A 13 -1.05 8.45 31.05
CA SER A 13 -0.74 7.83 32.35
C SER A 13 -1.89 7.81 33.38
N THR A 14 -3.06 8.38 33.06
CA THR A 14 -4.19 8.49 34.01
C THR A 14 -5.22 7.38 33.85
N ARG A 15 -4.80 6.10 33.91
CA ARG A 15 -5.67 4.96 34.27
C ARG A 15 -4.86 3.66 34.42
N SER A 16 -4.43 3.36 35.64
CA SER A 16 -4.49 2.02 36.27
C SER A 16 -3.65 2.02 37.54
N SER A 17 -4.30 2.30 38.68
CA SER A 17 -3.73 2.04 39.99
C SER A 17 -4.67 1.15 40.78
N HIS A 18 -4.68 -0.13 40.43
CA HIS A 18 -5.19 -1.18 41.32
C HIS A 18 -4.06 -2.11 41.69
N ARG A 19 -3.56 -1.91 42.93
CA ARG A 19 -2.68 -2.83 43.64
C ARG A 19 -3.39 -4.17 43.80
N TYR A 20 -2.75 -5.24 43.33
CA TYR A 20 -2.89 -6.54 43.95
C TYR A 20 -1.51 -7.04 44.36
N SER A 21 -1.36 -7.19 45.68
CA SER A 21 -0.29 -7.92 46.33
C SER A 21 -0.66 -9.40 46.31
N ASN A 22 0.17 -10.27 45.73
CA ASN A 22 0.42 -11.56 46.35
C ASN A 22 1.69 -12.27 45.86
N ASN A 23 2.37 -12.84 46.85
CA ASN A 23 3.50 -13.75 46.75
C ASN A 23 3.14 -15.01 45.95
N ASN A 24 4.03 -15.48 45.07
CA ASN A 24 4.57 -16.84 45.18
C ASN A 24 5.79 -17.08 44.28
N LYS A 25 6.78 -17.74 44.87
CA LYS A 25 7.97 -18.29 44.22
C LYS A 25 7.58 -19.51 43.39
N GLY A 26 8.10 -19.60 42.17
CA GLY A 26 8.00 -20.81 41.35
C GLY A 26 8.93 -20.74 40.14
N ASN A 27 10.13 -21.30 40.28
CA ASN A 27 11.02 -21.57 39.16
C ASN A 27 10.31 -22.44 38.13
N THR A 28 10.27 -22.02 36.87
CA THR A 28 9.94 -22.92 35.75
C THR A 28 11.02 -22.80 34.69
N VAL A 29 11.69 -23.92 34.48
CA VAL A 29 12.75 -24.18 33.49
C VAL A 29 12.07 -24.42 32.14
N LEU A 30 12.49 -23.68 31.10
CA LEU A 30 12.11 -23.94 29.70
C LEU A 30 12.76 -25.24 29.22
N TYR A 31 11.93 -26.25 28.94
CA TYR A 31 12.35 -27.46 28.24
C TYR A 31 12.37 -27.20 26.73
N MET A 32 13.55 -27.26 26.12
CA MET A 32 13.71 -27.54 24.69
C MET A 32 13.34 -29.00 24.47
N ASN A 33 12.39 -29.26 23.57
CA ASN A 33 12.05 -30.60 23.15
C ASN A 33 12.77 -30.91 21.84
N ASP A 34 13.63 -31.92 21.89
CA ASP A 34 14.43 -32.44 20.78
C ASP A 34 14.18 -33.95 20.68
N LYS A 35 14.17 -34.49 19.45
CA LYS A 35 14.05 -35.92 19.02
C LYS A 35 12.62 -36.48 18.91
N ARG A 36 12.22 -37.27 17.91
CA ARG A 36 12.81 -38.10 16.81
C ARG A 36 11.60 -38.46 15.88
N GLU A 37 11.68 -38.89 14.62
CA GLU A 37 12.47 -39.99 14.05
C GLU A 37 12.30 -40.03 12.51
N ALA A 38 13.31 -40.59 11.84
CA ALA A 38 13.40 -40.82 10.40
C ALA A 38 12.88 -42.22 10.00
N VAL A 39 12.72 -42.46 8.67
CA VAL A 39 12.63 -43.72 7.86
C VAL A 39 11.55 -43.53 6.77
N LEU A 40 11.71 -43.70 5.44
CA LEU A 40 12.73 -44.32 4.58
C LEU A 40 12.64 -43.74 3.12
N GLN A 41 13.73 -43.94 2.38
CA GLN A 41 14.05 -43.76 0.94
C GLN A 41 12.92 -44.02 -0.09
N THR A 42 12.92 -43.52 -1.34
CA THR A 42 13.96 -43.69 -2.39
C THR A 42 13.66 -42.87 -3.67
N CYS A 43 14.72 -42.44 -4.36
CA CYS A 43 14.88 -42.20 -5.82
C CYS A 43 14.06 -41.12 -6.55
N LEU A 44 14.73 -40.02 -6.94
CA LEU A 44 15.26 -39.84 -8.30
C LEU A 44 16.10 -38.54 -8.39
N ALA A 45 17.40 -38.72 -8.57
CA ALA A 45 18.31 -37.66 -8.98
C ALA A 45 18.13 -37.38 -10.47
N ALA A 46 17.89 -36.12 -10.82
CA ALA A 46 18.08 -35.63 -12.18
C ALA A 46 18.70 -34.22 -12.11
N THR A 47 19.99 -34.20 -12.37
CA THR A 47 20.85 -33.04 -12.68
C THR A 47 20.17 -32.05 -13.63
N ARG A 48 20.17 -30.75 -13.30
CA ARG A 48 20.11 -29.68 -14.31
C ARG A 48 21.10 -28.56 -14.03
N SER A 49 21.99 -28.42 -15.00
CA SER A 49 22.98 -27.37 -15.23
C SER A 49 22.34 -25.98 -15.41
N PRO A 50 23.03 -24.88 -15.07
CA PRO A 50 22.55 -23.52 -15.25
C PRO A 50 22.94 -23.00 -16.64
N SER A 51 22.06 -23.12 -17.62
CA SER A 51 22.29 -22.48 -18.93
C SER A 51 21.02 -22.42 -19.76
N THR A 52 20.12 -21.49 -19.44
CA THR A 52 19.21 -20.82 -20.39
C THR A 52 18.42 -19.76 -19.63
N LEU A 53 19.09 -18.65 -19.33
CA LEU A 53 18.49 -17.41 -18.84
C LEU A 53 18.39 -16.44 -20.03
N ASN A 54 17.58 -16.80 -21.02
CA ASN A 54 17.18 -15.95 -22.15
C ASN A 54 15.94 -16.62 -22.75
N VAL A 55 14.86 -15.84 -23.02
CA VAL A 55 13.57 -16.26 -23.62
C VAL A 55 12.47 -16.74 -22.64
N ILE A 56 12.36 -16.18 -21.43
CA ILE A 56 11.10 -16.22 -20.65
C ILE A 56 10.68 -14.78 -20.33
N LEU A 57 10.31 -14.04 -21.38
CA LEU A 57 9.72 -12.71 -21.24
C LEU A 57 8.76 -12.43 -22.40
N LEU A 58 7.93 -13.41 -22.81
CA LEU A 58 6.87 -13.17 -23.82
C LEU A 58 5.80 -14.28 -23.97
N MET A 59 5.75 -15.30 -23.11
CA MET A 59 4.89 -16.49 -23.34
C MET A 59 3.85 -16.81 -22.25
N SER A 60 3.41 -15.83 -21.45
CA SER A 60 2.33 -16.02 -20.47
C SER A 60 1.01 -15.31 -20.81
N MET A 61 0.83 -14.81 -22.04
CA MET A 61 -0.41 -14.12 -22.48
C MET A 61 -1.24 -14.83 -23.56
N PHE A 62 -0.98 -16.10 -23.92
CA PHE A 62 -1.68 -16.77 -25.04
C PHE A 62 -2.31 -18.14 -24.71
N THR A 63 -2.86 -18.32 -23.51
CA THR A 63 -3.68 -19.51 -23.19
C THR A 63 -5.03 -19.14 -22.58
N PHE A 64 -5.78 -18.26 -23.23
CA PHE A 64 -7.24 -18.19 -23.14
C PHE A 64 -7.77 -17.63 -24.46
N LEU A 65 -8.01 -18.51 -25.43
CA LEU A 65 -9.05 -18.43 -26.48
C LEU A 65 -8.76 -19.54 -27.52
N SER A 66 -9.34 -20.72 -27.31
CA SER A 66 -9.67 -21.63 -28.41
C SER A 66 -10.62 -22.72 -27.93
N ALA A 67 -11.91 -22.53 -28.18
CA ALA A 67 -12.86 -23.62 -28.36
C ALA A 67 -13.90 -23.18 -29.42
N PRO A 68 -14.38 -24.12 -30.26
CA PRO A 68 -14.83 -23.82 -31.61
C PRO A 68 -16.30 -23.39 -31.70
N GLU A 69 -16.57 -22.68 -32.79
CA GLU A 69 -17.89 -22.23 -33.25
C GLU A 69 -18.88 -23.38 -33.43
N CYS A 70 -20.09 -23.21 -32.90
CA CYS A 70 -21.27 -23.96 -33.34
C CYS A 70 -22.23 -22.97 -34.02
N ARG A 71 -22.30 -23.03 -35.34
CA ARG A 71 -23.29 -22.30 -36.17
C ARG A 71 -24.66 -22.94 -36.00
N ALA A 72 -25.68 -22.12 -35.75
CA ALA A 72 -27.05 -22.40 -36.16
C ALA A 72 -27.64 -21.14 -36.79
N GLN A 73 -28.03 -21.24 -38.07
CA GLN A 73 -28.79 -20.24 -38.81
C GLN A 73 -30.28 -20.39 -38.50
N ALA A 74 -30.98 -19.27 -38.33
CA ALA A 74 -32.39 -19.14 -38.68
C ALA A 74 -32.71 -17.69 -39.08
N GLN A 75 -33.10 -17.52 -40.34
CA GLN A 75 -33.89 -16.42 -40.92
C GLN A 75 -35.35 -16.52 -40.39
N THR A 76 -36.26 -15.54 -40.33
CA THR A 76 -36.48 -14.25 -41.02
C THR A 76 -37.68 -13.50 -40.38
N GLN A 77 -37.77 -12.18 -40.62
CA GLN A 77 -38.99 -11.32 -40.75
C GLN A 77 -39.81 -10.96 -39.48
N ASP A 78 -40.44 -9.78 -39.33
CA ASP A 78 -40.48 -8.47 -40.00
C ASP A 78 -41.27 -7.49 -39.07
N GLY A 79 -41.04 -6.17 -39.21
CA GLY A 79 -41.98 -5.08 -38.94
C GLY A 79 -42.53 -4.80 -37.53
N SER A 80 -42.18 -3.65 -36.94
CA SER A 80 -43.15 -2.72 -36.32
C SER A 80 -42.47 -1.41 -35.86
N GLN A 81 -43.21 -0.32 -36.06
CA GLN A 81 -42.83 1.08 -36.01
C GLN A 81 -42.58 1.64 -34.60
N THR A 82 -41.79 2.71 -34.58
CA THR A 82 -41.43 3.62 -33.47
C THR A 82 -42.64 4.35 -32.87
N PRO A 83 -42.52 4.77 -31.60
CA PRO A 83 -42.84 6.16 -31.27
C PRO A 83 -41.70 6.89 -30.54
N VAL A 84 -41.53 8.16 -30.93
CA VAL A 84 -40.60 9.16 -30.41
C VAL A 84 -41.12 9.80 -29.11
N ALA A 85 -40.27 9.94 -28.08
CA ALA A 85 -40.19 11.05 -27.10
C ALA A 85 -39.32 10.65 -25.87
N PRO A 86 -38.80 11.59 -25.06
CA PRO A 86 -38.32 12.95 -25.34
C PRO A 86 -36.81 13.11 -25.01
N THR A 87 -36.20 14.13 -25.59
CA THR A 87 -34.82 14.57 -25.37
C THR A 87 -34.60 14.98 -23.91
N VAL A 88 -33.91 14.15 -23.13
CA VAL A 88 -33.41 14.53 -21.81
C VAL A 88 -32.11 15.28 -22.01
N GLN A 89 -32.11 16.56 -21.66
CA GLN A 89 -30.93 17.42 -21.66
C GLN A 89 -29.85 16.80 -20.79
N SER A 90 -28.69 16.49 -21.39
CA SER A 90 -27.49 16.10 -20.68
C SER A 90 -27.09 17.24 -19.74
N THR A 91 -27.18 17.01 -18.43
CA THR A 91 -26.52 17.86 -17.44
C THR A 91 -25.03 17.87 -17.76
N GLN A 92 -24.53 19.04 -18.15
CA GLN A 92 -23.13 19.23 -18.50
C GLN A 92 -22.26 18.87 -17.31
N ILE A 93 -21.52 17.77 -17.45
CA ILE A 93 -20.32 17.52 -16.66
C ILE A 93 -19.39 18.68 -17.01
N LEU A 94 -19.02 19.49 -16.02
CA LEU A 94 -18.07 20.58 -16.16
C LEU A 94 -16.73 20.02 -16.62
N THR A 95 -16.52 19.97 -17.94
CA THR A 95 -15.18 19.89 -18.54
C THR A 95 -14.42 21.15 -18.17
N PRO A 96 -13.20 21.06 -17.60
CA PRO A 96 -12.38 22.24 -17.39
C PRO A 96 -12.09 22.91 -18.75
N PRO A 97 -12.02 24.25 -18.80
CA PRO A 97 -11.78 24.96 -20.06
C PRO A 97 -10.38 24.61 -20.61
N PRO A 98 -10.21 24.58 -21.94
CA PRO A 98 -8.91 24.30 -22.55
C PRO A 98 -7.93 25.41 -22.19
N LEU A 99 -6.75 25.03 -21.68
CA LEU A 99 -5.62 25.95 -21.55
C LEU A 99 -5.06 26.21 -22.95
N GLU A 100 -5.35 27.40 -23.49
CA GLU A 100 -4.63 27.91 -24.66
C GLU A 100 -3.22 28.37 -24.25
N GLY A 101 -2.20 27.80 -24.89
CA GLY A 101 -0.80 28.22 -24.75
C GLY A 101 0.21 27.08 -24.83
N THR A 102 0.61 26.71 -26.05
CA THR A 102 1.78 25.88 -26.41
C THR A 102 1.85 24.46 -25.82
N THR A 103 1.09 23.59 -26.47
CA THR A 103 1.33 22.16 -26.79
C THR A 103 2.41 21.39 -26.00
N LEU A 104 2.00 20.81 -24.88
CA LEU A 104 2.31 19.39 -24.67
C LEU A 104 1.69 18.60 -25.83
N PRO A 105 2.31 17.52 -26.34
CA PRO A 105 1.64 16.65 -27.30
C PRO A 105 0.25 16.30 -26.71
N PRO A 106 -0.83 16.46 -27.49
CA PRO A 106 -2.17 16.26 -26.96
C PRO A 106 -2.22 14.83 -26.42
N VAL A 107 -2.35 14.69 -25.10
CA VAL A 107 -2.93 13.47 -24.54
C VAL A 107 -4.26 13.35 -25.27
N ASP A 108 -4.45 12.28 -26.05
CA ASP A 108 -5.70 12.04 -26.76
C ASP A 108 -6.84 12.17 -25.74
N SER A 109 -7.58 13.28 -25.78
CA SER A 109 -8.50 13.67 -24.70
C SER A 109 -9.62 12.64 -24.49
N LYS A 110 -9.77 11.72 -25.45
CA LYS A 110 -10.67 10.58 -25.40
C LYS A 110 -10.33 9.58 -24.28
N CYS A 111 -9.06 9.39 -23.91
CA CYS A 111 -8.72 8.40 -22.88
C CYS A 111 -8.99 8.88 -21.45
N LEU A 112 -9.05 10.20 -21.22
CA LEU A 112 -9.32 10.76 -19.89
C LEU A 112 -10.72 10.37 -19.39
N LYS A 113 -11.66 10.13 -20.30
CA LYS A 113 -13.00 9.65 -19.93
C LYS A 113 -12.95 8.33 -19.17
N TYR A 114 -11.93 7.49 -19.39
CA TYR A 114 -11.80 6.20 -18.71
C TYR A 114 -11.39 6.36 -17.24
N ASP A 115 -10.79 7.49 -16.84
CA ASP A 115 -10.38 7.71 -15.46
C ASP A 115 -11.54 7.74 -14.47
N GLN A 116 -12.76 8.00 -14.95
CA GLN A 116 -13.96 7.87 -14.14
C GLN A 116 -14.19 6.45 -13.61
N THR A 117 -13.61 5.45 -14.28
CA THR A 117 -13.66 4.02 -13.93
C THR A 117 -12.50 3.57 -13.04
N ASN A 118 -11.56 4.46 -12.70
CA ASN A 118 -10.54 4.12 -11.70
C ASN A 118 -11.19 3.80 -10.35
N THR A 119 -10.55 2.92 -9.59
CA THR A 119 -11.04 2.55 -8.26
C THR A 119 -11.09 3.77 -7.34
N ARG A 120 -12.21 3.91 -6.63
CA ARG A 120 -12.47 4.96 -5.63
C ARG A 120 -12.37 4.43 -4.20
N ILE A 121 -12.20 3.13 -4.03
CA ILE A 121 -12.14 2.53 -2.70
C ILE A 121 -10.84 2.88 -1.99
N MET A 122 -9.77 3.23 -2.71
CA MET A 122 -8.48 3.63 -2.14
C MET A 122 -8.46 5.15 -1.93
N SER A 123 -8.48 5.63 -0.68
CA SER A 123 -8.56 7.08 -0.35
C SER A 123 -7.23 7.81 -0.46
N THR A 124 -6.13 7.13 -0.15
CA THR A 124 -4.80 7.75 -0.07
C THR A 124 -3.92 7.46 -1.27
N ILE A 125 -4.35 6.51 -2.10
CA ILE A 125 -3.64 6.04 -3.27
C ILE A 125 -4.55 6.15 -4.49
N TYR A 126 -4.07 6.78 -5.56
CA TYR A 126 -4.72 6.81 -6.86
C TYR A 126 -3.85 6.10 -7.91
N LEU A 127 -4.52 5.40 -8.82
CA LEU A 127 -3.87 4.82 -9.99
C LEU A 127 -3.49 5.94 -10.98
N PRO A 128 -2.42 5.78 -11.78
CA PRO A 128 -2.09 6.74 -12.82
C PRO A 128 -3.26 6.86 -13.81
N THR A 129 -3.34 8.00 -14.50
CA THR A 129 -4.34 8.20 -15.56
C THR A 129 -4.28 7.04 -16.57
N THR A 130 -5.43 6.64 -17.05
CA THR A 130 -5.61 5.60 -18.07
C THR A 130 -4.92 5.99 -19.37
N CYS A 131 -4.78 7.29 -19.63
CA CYS A 131 -3.98 7.81 -20.73
C CYS A 131 -2.50 7.48 -20.62
N ASP A 132 -2.02 7.20 -19.41
CA ASP A 132 -0.65 6.82 -19.13
C ASP A 132 -0.56 5.32 -18.79
N THR A 133 -1.25 4.53 -19.60
CA THR A 133 -1.12 3.06 -19.64
C THR A 133 -0.52 2.64 -20.97
N ILE A 134 0.03 1.43 -21.02
CA ILE A 134 0.62 0.84 -22.23
C ILE A 134 -0.40 0.79 -23.38
N SER A 135 -1.69 0.58 -23.07
CA SER A 135 -2.77 0.59 -24.05
C SER A 135 -4.01 1.29 -23.50
N PRO A 136 -4.13 2.63 -23.69
CA PRO A 136 -5.23 3.41 -23.12
C PRO A 136 -6.61 2.99 -23.58
N THR A 137 -6.76 2.44 -24.78
CA THR A 137 -8.06 1.99 -25.32
C THR A 137 -8.26 0.48 -25.18
N LEU A 138 -7.22 -0.28 -24.80
CA LEU A 138 -7.20 -1.74 -24.85
C LEU A 138 -7.72 -2.29 -26.20
N PHE A 139 -7.20 -1.73 -27.30
CA PHE A 139 -7.64 -2.08 -28.67
C PHE A 139 -9.15 -1.86 -28.92
N GLY A 140 -9.75 -0.87 -28.23
CA GLY A 140 -11.17 -0.52 -28.32
C GLY A 140 -12.06 -1.23 -27.29
N LEU A 141 -11.54 -2.24 -26.58
CA LEU A 141 -12.30 -2.94 -25.54
C LEU A 141 -12.70 -2.00 -24.40
N ARG A 142 -11.82 -1.06 -24.03
CA ARG A 142 -12.07 -0.16 -22.88
C ARG A 142 -13.26 0.77 -23.14
N ASP A 143 -13.51 1.16 -24.39
CA ASP A 143 -14.71 1.91 -24.76
C ASP A 143 -15.98 1.13 -24.46
N ALA A 144 -16.08 -0.10 -24.99
CA ALA A 144 -17.25 -0.95 -24.79
C ALA A 144 -17.50 -1.26 -23.30
N LEU A 145 -16.44 -1.52 -22.54
CA LEU A 145 -16.53 -1.74 -21.10
C LEU A 145 -17.01 -0.50 -20.36
N THR A 146 -16.44 0.67 -20.67
CA THR A 146 -16.80 1.94 -20.01
C THR A 146 -18.26 2.31 -20.30
N ASP A 147 -18.72 2.12 -21.53
CA ASP A 147 -20.13 2.36 -21.91
C ASP A 147 -21.09 1.41 -21.17
N ALA A 148 -20.64 0.20 -20.84
CA ALA A 148 -21.35 -0.76 -19.99
C ALA A 148 -21.18 -0.51 -18.48
N GLY A 149 -20.37 0.47 -18.07
CA GLY A 149 -20.11 0.82 -16.67
C GLY A 149 -18.95 0.06 -16.01
N TRP A 150 -18.17 -0.71 -16.78
CA TRP A 150 -17.03 -1.49 -16.29
C TRP A 150 -15.70 -0.78 -16.51
N GLY A 151 -14.82 -0.85 -15.51
CA GLY A 151 -13.41 -0.47 -15.62
C GLY A 151 -12.50 -1.67 -15.43
N ILE A 152 -11.39 -1.69 -16.18
CA ILE A 152 -10.32 -2.68 -16.00
C ILE A 152 -8.94 -2.01 -16.07
N ARG A 153 -8.11 -2.31 -15.08
CA ARG A 153 -6.73 -1.81 -14.97
C ARG A 153 -5.81 -2.94 -14.52
N GLY A 154 -4.60 -2.95 -15.06
CA GLY A 154 -3.55 -3.89 -14.65
C GLY A 154 -2.31 -3.14 -14.20
N ARG A 155 -1.57 -3.69 -13.24
CA ARG A 155 -0.24 -3.24 -12.89
C ARG A 155 0.65 -4.45 -12.64
N VAL A 156 1.83 -4.45 -13.25
CA VAL A 156 2.89 -5.41 -12.94
C VAL A 156 4.13 -4.61 -12.56
N SER A 157 4.77 -4.96 -11.47
CA SER A 157 6.09 -4.41 -11.11
C SER A 157 7.06 -5.54 -10.81
N ALA A 158 8.23 -5.50 -11.45
CA ALA A 158 9.37 -6.34 -11.10
C ALA A 158 10.42 -5.48 -10.41
N ALA A 159 10.91 -5.90 -9.26
CA ALA A 159 11.86 -5.15 -8.46
C ALA A 159 13.01 -6.04 -7.97
N MET A 160 14.14 -5.40 -7.72
CA MET A 160 15.30 -6.03 -7.10
C MET A 160 15.93 -5.10 -6.06
N ASP A 161 16.47 -5.68 -5.01
CA ASP A 161 17.22 -4.99 -3.94
C ASP A 161 18.61 -5.62 -3.81
N TYR A 162 19.64 -4.79 -3.61
CA TYR A 162 20.99 -5.29 -3.35
C TYR A 162 21.87 -4.31 -2.55
N ASP A 163 22.56 -4.83 -1.52
CA ASP A 163 23.54 -4.12 -0.72
C ASP A 163 24.89 -4.09 -1.44
N VAL A 164 25.11 -2.97 -2.14
CA VAL A 164 26.32 -2.74 -2.92
C VAL A 164 27.54 -2.41 -2.07
N LYS A 165 27.35 -2.06 -0.79
CA LYS A 165 28.42 -1.65 0.13
C LYS A 165 29.08 -2.85 0.79
N ASN A 166 28.30 -3.73 1.41
CA ASN A 166 28.87 -4.83 2.21
C ASN A 166 29.14 -6.10 1.37
N ARG A 167 28.40 -6.31 0.27
CA ARG A 167 28.63 -7.40 -0.72
C ARG A 167 28.78 -8.78 -0.06
N TYR A 168 27.74 -9.20 0.64
CA TYR A 168 27.71 -10.50 1.31
C TYR A 168 27.85 -11.65 0.31
N SER A 169 28.38 -12.77 0.78
CA SER A 169 28.43 -14.00 -0.01
C SER A 169 27.02 -14.59 -0.11
N SER A 170 26.71 -15.28 -1.21
CA SER A 170 25.43 -15.99 -1.38
C SER A 170 25.21 -17.10 -0.35
N SER A 171 26.24 -17.54 0.37
CA SER A 171 26.13 -18.48 1.48
C SER A 171 25.80 -17.82 2.83
N THR A 172 25.89 -16.50 2.94
CA THR A 172 25.52 -15.77 4.16
C THR A 172 24.00 -15.78 4.30
N PRO A 173 23.45 -16.27 5.43
CA PRO A 173 22.01 -16.17 5.69
C PRO A 173 21.55 -14.72 5.65
N GLN A 174 20.53 -14.45 4.85
CA GLN A 174 19.94 -13.13 4.71
C GLN A 174 19.17 -12.75 5.99
N LYS A 175 19.30 -11.48 6.41
CA LYS A 175 18.62 -10.87 7.56
C LYS A 175 17.71 -9.69 7.16
N TYR A 176 17.92 -9.11 5.98
CA TYR A 176 17.10 -8.04 5.42
C TYR A 176 17.06 -8.11 3.89
N SER A 177 16.02 -7.53 3.27
CA SER A 177 15.89 -7.47 1.81
C SER A 177 17.10 -6.78 1.18
N GLY A 178 17.67 -7.40 0.17
CA GLY A 178 18.84 -6.90 -0.54
C GLY A 178 20.17 -7.21 0.11
N GLN A 179 20.25 -7.85 1.29
CA GLN A 179 21.55 -8.27 1.83
C GLN A 179 22.29 -9.20 0.85
N ASN A 180 21.56 -10.18 0.33
CA ASN A 180 21.87 -10.85 -0.93
C ASN A 180 20.93 -10.30 -2.01
N LEU A 181 21.17 -10.61 -3.29
CA LEU A 181 20.26 -10.15 -4.35
C LEU A 181 18.85 -10.70 -4.09
N SER A 182 17.94 -9.79 -3.76
CA SER A 182 16.52 -10.06 -3.58
C SER A 182 15.79 -9.61 -4.82
N ALA A 183 14.86 -10.41 -5.32
CA ALA A 183 14.04 -10.06 -6.47
C ALA A 183 12.60 -10.50 -6.27
N TYR A 184 11.67 -9.65 -6.66
CA TYR A 184 10.25 -9.96 -6.55
C TYR A 184 9.44 -9.30 -7.68
N THR A 185 8.25 -9.84 -7.90
CA THR A 185 7.24 -9.33 -8.81
C THR A 185 5.93 -9.17 -8.07
N ILE A 186 5.23 -8.07 -8.32
CA ILE A 186 3.89 -7.82 -7.80
C ILE A 186 2.99 -7.55 -8.98
N SER A 187 1.89 -8.30 -9.08
CA SER A 187 0.87 -8.14 -10.11
C SER A 187 -0.45 -7.76 -9.45
N ASN A 188 -1.15 -6.77 -9.99
CA ASN A 188 -2.46 -6.35 -9.54
C ASN A 188 -3.39 -6.21 -10.74
N VAL A 189 -4.62 -6.69 -10.61
CA VAL A 189 -5.68 -6.47 -11.59
C VAL A 189 -6.87 -5.89 -10.85
N TYR A 190 -7.36 -4.75 -11.31
CA TYR A 190 -8.53 -4.08 -10.77
C TYR A 190 -9.68 -4.17 -11.76
N VAL A 191 -10.86 -4.48 -11.24
CA VAL A 191 -12.13 -4.42 -11.94
C VAL A 191 -13.06 -3.49 -11.16
N THR A 192 -13.68 -2.56 -11.83
CA THR A 192 -14.67 -1.66 -11.22
C THR A 192 -15.99 -1.72 -11.97
N TYR A 193 -17.07 -1.39 -11.26
CA TYR A 193 -18.39 -1.29 -11.86
C TYR A 193 -19.18 -0.11 -11.29
N ASP A 194 -19.82 0.66 -12.16
CA ASP A 194 -20.68 1.79 -11.83
C ASP A 194 -22.04 1.33 -11.30
N LEU A 195 -22.20 1.40 -9.98
CA LEU A 195 -23.43 1.00 -9.29
C LEU A 195 -24.57 2.02 -9.49
N GLY A 196 -24.29 3.23 -9.97
CA GLY A 196 -25.32 4.22 -10.28
C GLY A 196 -26.34 3.70 -11.30
N ARG A 197 -25.90 2.78 -12.17
CA ARG A 197 -26.75 2.07 -13.14
C ARG A 197 -27.77 1.12 -12.51
N ASN A 198 -27.58 0.75 -11.25
CA ASN A 198 -28.46 -0.12 -10.48
C ASN A 198 -29.28 0.64 -9.43
N GLY A 199 -29.38 1.96 -9.56
CA GLY A 199 -30.19 2.80 -8.66
C GLY A 199 -29.47 3.27 -7.40
N PHE A 200 -28.16 3.00 -7.27
CA PHE A 200 -27.36 3.63 -6.23
C PHE A 200 -27.12 5.12 -6.53
N PRO A 201 -26.77 5.94 -5.52
CA PRO A 201 -26.36 7.32 -5.74
C PRO A 201 -25.25 7.47 -6.79
N LEU A 202 -25.27 8.55 -7.56
CA LEU A 202 -24.27 8.83 -8.58
C LEU A 202 -22.85 8.81 -7.99
N GLY A 203 -21.94 8.08 -8.65
CA GLY A 203 -20.57 7.91 -8.18
C GLY A 203 -20.36 6.71 -7.25
N SER A 204 -21.42 5.96 -6.93
CA SER A 204 -21.30 4.67 -6.25
C SER A 204 -20.58 3.66 -7.13
N GLN A 205 -19.63 2.91 -6.57
CA GLN A 205 -18.76 2.01 -7.33
C GLN A 205 -18.53 0.72 -6.56
N PHE A 206 -18.54 -0.40 -7.28
CA PHE A 206 -17.96 -1.66 -6.82
C PHE A 206 -16.52 -1.77 -7.31
N THR A 207 -15.62 -2.27 -6.47
CA THR A 207 -14.24 -2.60 -6.83
C THR A 207 -13.92 -4.03 -6.42
N GLY A 208 -13.43 -4.82 -7.38
CA GLY A 208 -12.70 -6.05 -7.15
C GLY A 208 -11.22 -5.89 -7.54
N SER A 209 -10.32 -6.51 -6.79
CA SER A 209 -8.89 -6.58 -7.14
C SER A 209 -8.29 -7.93 -6.77
N LEU A 210 -7.46 -8.44 -7.66
CA LEU A 210 -6.60 -9.59 -7.42
C LEU A 210 -5.15 -9.13 -7.35
N THR A 211 -4.39 -9.72 -6.45
CA THR A 211 -2.96 -9.49 -6.29
C THR A 211 -2.18 -10.80 -6.27
N GLN A 212 -0.95 -10.76 -6.75
CA GLN A 212 -0.01 -11.88 -6.71
C GLN A 212 1.39 -11.34 -6.43
N VAL A 213 2.14 -12.04 -5.58
CA VAL A 213 3.55 -11.75 -5.33
C VAL A 213 4.36 -13.02 -5.62
N ASN A 214 5.39 -12.90 -6.46
CA ASN A 214 6.43 -13.91 -6.58
C ASN A 214 7.76 -13.30 -6.15
N SER A 215 8.51 -13.99 -5.30
CA SER A 215 9.65 -13.50 -4.54
C SER A 215 10.78 -14.54 -4.58
N SER A 216 12.01 -14.11 -4.32
CA SER A 216 13.14 -15.02 -4.16
C SER A 216 13.11 -15.77 -2.81
N GLY A 217 12.26 -15.35 -1.87
CA GLY A 217 11.99 -16.03 -0.61
C GLY A 217 13.02 -15.77 0.50
N GLY A 218 13.85 -14.74 0.36
CA GLY A 218 14.81 -14.32 1.38
C GLY A 218 14.17 -13.53 2.53
N GLN A 219 14.84 -13.49 3.68
CA GLN A 219 14.36 -12.72 4.84
C GLN A 219 14.23 -11.23 4.52
N GLY A 220 13.15 -10.61 4.99
CA GLY A 220 12.83 -9.21 4.74
C GLY A 220 12.26 -8.91 3.34
N GLU A 221 12.19 -9.91 2.46
CA GLU A 221 11.52 -9.78 1.17
C GLU A 221 9.99 -9.86 1.33
N PRO A 222 9.21 -9.33 0.39
CA PRO A 222 7.78 -9.64 0.31
C PRO A 222 7.57 -11.16 0.30
N ALA A 223 6.63 -11.64 1.11
CA ALA A 223 6.26 -13.06 1.08
C ALA A 223 5.63 -13.42 -0.27
N ASP A 224 5.95 -14.62 -0.74
CA ASP A 224 5.23 -15.24 -1.85
C ASP A 224 3.73 -15.29 -1.54
N MET A 225 2.94 -14.86 -2.50
CA MET A 225 1.49 -14.82 -2.41
C MET A 225 0.91 -15.33 -3.72
N ASP A 226 0.28 -16.50 -3.65
CA ASP A 226 -0.59 -17.01 -4.71
C ASP A 226 -1.67 -15.97 -5.05
N PRO A 227 -2.24 -15.98 -6.27
CA PRO A 227 -3.29 -15.05 -6.65
C PRO A 227 -4.43 -15.00 -5.62
N ALA A 228 -4.56 -13.87 -4.94
CA ALA A 228 -5.48 -13.66 -3.82
C ALA A 228 -6.30 -12.37 -4.03
N VAL A 229 -7.44 -12.27 -3.34
CA VAL A 229 -8.22 -11.04 -3.35
C VAL A 229 -7.49 -9.98 -2.54
N ALA A 230 -7.26 -8.81 -3.15
CA ALA A 230 -6.73 -7.62 -2.47
C ALA A 230 -7.84 -6.63 -2.12
N ILE A 231 -8.89 -6.58 -2.93
CA ILE A 231 -10.03 -5.69 -2.74
C ILE A 231 -11.30 -6.43 -3.19
N LEU A 232 -12.33 -6.35 -2.37
CA LEU A 232 -13.70 -6.69 -2.75
C LEU A 232 -14.63 -5.80 -1.94
N GLY A 233 -15.09 -4.70 -2.51
CA GLY A 233 -15.88 -3.73 -1.75
C GLY A 233 -16.65 -2.75 -2.58
N VAL A 234 -17.43 -1.93 -1.88
CA VAL A 234 -18.31 -0.91 -2.45
C VAL A 234 -18.03 0.45 -1.80
N THR A 235 -18.12 1.50 -2.61
CA THR A 235 -18.09 2.89 -2.17
C THR A 235 -19.41 3.54 -2.55
N VAL A 236 -20.04 4.25 -1.62
CA VAL A 236 -21.32 4.95 -1.80
C VAL A 236 -21.18 6.39 -1.32
N PRO A 237 -21.06 7.37 -2.23
CA PRO A 237 -21.14 8.77 -1.89
C PRO A 237 -22.60 9.19 -1.66
N LEU A 238 -22.81 10.01 -0.65
CA LEU A 238 -24.09 10.57 -0.25
C LEU A 238 -23.94 12.08 -0.06
N LEU A 239 -25.05 12.82 -0.15
CA LEU A 239 -25.08 14.26 0.14
C LEU A 239 -24.02 15.05 -0.64
N ASP A 240 -23.95 14.86 -1.96
CA ASP A 240 -22.92 15.48 -2.82
C ASP A 240 -21.48 15.21 -2.34
N ASN A 241 -21.23 13.98 -1.89
CA ASN A 241 -19.94 13.51 -1.36
C ASN A 241 -19.50 14.18 -0.03
N ALA A 242 -20.41 14.90 0.65
CA ALA A 242 -20.18 15.33 2.03
C ALA A 242 -20.17 14.13 3.01
N LEU A 243 -20.81 13.03 2.63
CA LEU A 243 -20.77 11.75 3.32
C LEU A 243 -20.36 10.67 2.34
N GLU A 244 -19.39 9.83 2.68
CA GLU A 244 -18.97 8.69 1.87
C GLU A 244 -18.91 7.45 2.76
N LEU A 245 -19.55 6.37 2.31
CA LEU A 245 -19.54 5.08 2.99
C LEU A 245 -18.73 4.09 2.16
N LYS A 246 -17.90 3.28 2.83
CA LYS A 246 -17.21 2.16 2.21
C LYS A 246 -17.41 0.89 3.02
N ALA A 247 -17.53 -0.25 2.35
CA ALA A 247 -17.59 -1.53 3.03
C ALA A 247 -17.08 -2.66 2.13
N GLY A 248 -16.45 -3.67 2.72
CA GLY A 248 -15.95 -4.84 2.01
C GLY A 248 -14.67 -5.40 2.62
N TYR A 249 -13.90 -6.09 1.81
CA TYR A 249 -12.56 -6.59 2.13
C TYR A 249 -11.55 -5.70 1.41
N PHE A 250 -10.75 -4.94 2.14
CA PHE A 250 -9.67 -4.14 1.55
C PHE A 250 -8.60 -3.83 2.59
N LEU A 251 -7.49 -3.28 2.13
CA LEU A 251 -6.33 -2.95 2.95
C LEU A 251 -6.55 -1.58 3.60
N LEU A 252 -6.66 -1.56 4.93
CA LEU A 252 -6.91 -0.32 5.67
C LEU A 252 -5.75 0.67 5.55
N SER A 253 -4.53 0.17 5.34
CA SER A 253 -3.34 0.97 5.08
C SER A 253 -3.38 1.78 3.77
N GLN A 254 -4.30 1.48 2.85
CA GLN A 254 -4.49 2.26 1.62
C GLN A 254 -5.47 3.42 1.81
N ASP A 255 -6.18 3.44 2.93
CA ASP A 255 -7.21 4.43 3.25
C ASP A 255 -6.82 5.37 4.39
N PHE A 256 -5.89 4.94 5.25
CA PHE A 256 -5.33 5.72 6.35
C PHE A 256 -3.81 5.86 6.22
N VAL A 257 -3.21 6.80 6.97
CA VAL A 257 -1.75 7.05 7.08
C VAL A 257 -1.11 7.61 5.79
N GLY A 258 -1.55 7.18 4.60
CA GLY A 258 -1.16 7.67 3.28
C GLY A 258 0.28 7.33 2.91
N SER A 259 0.58 6.05 2.71
CA SER A 259 1.92 5.49 2.53
C SER A 259 2.68 5.87 1.24
N ASN A 260 2.06 6.58 0.30
CA ASN A 260 2.68 6.99 -0.97
C ASN A 260 2.97 8.50 -1.02
N LEU A 261 4.18 8.90 -1.41
CA LEU A 261 4.63 10.31 -1.42
C LEU A 261 3.74 11.24 -2.25
N THR A 262 3.21 10.75 -3.36
CA THR A 262 2.29 11.49 -4.22
C THR A 262 0.85 10.99 -4.09
N GLY A 263 0.61 9.88 -3.39
CA GLY A 263 -0.60 9.09 -3.58
C GLY A 263 -0.65 8.36 -4.94
N ASN A 264 0.22 8.64 -5.92
CA ASN A 264 0.19 7.94 -7.21
C ASN A 264 0.93 6.60 -7.13
N ALA A 265 0.20 5.48 -7.24
CA ALA A 265 0.80 4.14 -7.25
C ALA A 265 1.76 3.89 -8.44
N GLY A 266 1.60 4.65 -9.53
CA GLY A 266 2.30 4.45 -10.80
C GLY A 266 3.70 5.07 -10.89
N THR A 267 3.99 6.09 -10.06
CA THR A 267 5.20 6.91 -10.21
C THR A 267 5.94 7.15 -8.89
N VAL A 268 5.59 6.44 -7.82
CA VAL A 268 6.22 6.63 -6.50
C VAL A 268 7.69 6.20 -6.52
N SER A 269 8.55 7.21 -6.47
CA SER A 269 9.85 7.09 -5.86
C SER A 269 9.65 6.60 -4.42
N GLN A 270 10.40 5.57 -4.01
CA GLN A 270 10.20 4.94 -2.71
C GLN A 270 10.59 5.94 -1.61
N GLY A 271 9.60 6.53 -0.96
CA GLY A 271 9.79 7.30 0.26
C GLY A 271 9.90 6.38 1.46
N VAL A 272 10.60 6.84 2.48
CA VAL A 272 10.67 6.12 3.76
C VAL A 272 9.30 6.14 4.46
N GLN A 273 8.83 4.97 4.93
CA GLN A 273 7.53 4.78 5.57
C GLN A 273 7.67 4.18 6.97
N SER A 274 6.70 4.48 7.85
CA SER A 274 6.59 3.83 9.14
C SER A 274 6.02 2.42 9.01
N SER A 275 6.51 1.50 9.83
CA SER A 275 5.96 0.15 9.97
C SER A 275 5.00 0.02 11.15
N ILE A 276 4.90 1.06 12.00
CA ILE A 276 4.06 1.07 13.21
C ILE A 276 2.59 0.72 12.90
N PRO A 277 1.93 1.25 11.85
CA PRO A 277 0.55 0.86 11.53
C PRO A 277 0.38 -0.66 11.35
N ALA A 278 1.32 -1.31 10.67
CA ALA A 278 1.31 -2.77 10.51
C ALA A 278 1.54 -3.49 11.84
N LEU A 279 2.46 -2.99 12.68
CA LEU A 279 2.76 -3.58 14.00
C LEU A 279 1.56 -3.51 14.96
N VAL A 280 0.73 -2.48 14.86
CA VAL A 280 -0.51 -2.37 15.63
C VAL A 280 -1.70 -3.10 15.00
N GLY A 281 -1.46 -3.89 13.96
CA GLY A 281 -2.43 -4.82 13.40
C GLY A 281 -3.27 -4.28 12.24
N MET A 282 -2.81 -3.22 11.57
CA MET A 282 -3.43 -2.71 10.34
C MET A 282 -3.14 -3.62 9.15
N SER A 283 -4.14 -3.86 8.31
CA SER A 283 -3.99 -4.67 7.10
C SER A 283 -3.12 -3.99 6.03
N VAL A 284 -2.03 -4.67 5.68
CA VAL A 284 -1.00 -4.20 4.72
C VAL A 284 -0.80 -5.12 3.50
N PHE A 285 -0.98 -6.43 3.64
CA PHE A 285 -0.84 -7.40 2.54
C PHE A 285 -2.13 -8.15 2.25
N THR A 286 -2.81 -8.65 3.29
CA THR A 286 -4.10 -9.33 3.18
C THR A 286 -5.23 -8.38 3.58
N PRO A 287 -6.29 -8.27 2.77
CA PRO A 287 -7.42 -7.42 3.14
C PRO A 287 -8.20 -8.00 4.31
N THR A 288 -8.88 -7.11 5.03
CA THR A 288 -9.71 -7.43 6.19
C THR A 288 -11.12 -6.89 5.97
N PRO A 289 -12.18 -7.55 6.48
CA PRO A 289 -13.51 -6.96 6.50
C PRO A 289 -13.46 -5.60 7.17
N THR A 290 -13.91 -4.58 6.46
CA THR A 290 -13.79 -3.19 6.85
C THR A 290 -15.07 -2.45 6.50
N ALA A 291 -15.49 -1.57 7.39
CA ALA A 291 -16.51 -0.57 7.15
C ALA A 291 -15.96 0.81 7.50
N GLU A 292 -16.16 1.78 6.61
CA GLU A 292 -15.67 3.14 6.78
C GLU A 292 -16.75 4.18 6.52
N ILE A 293 -16.56 5.32 7.18
CA ILE A 293 -17.33 6.53 6.99
C ILE A 293 -16.37 7.71 6.87
N THR A 294 -16.53 8.49 5.80
CA THR A 294 -15.89 9.80 5.66
C THR A 294 -16.95 10.89 5.68
N ILE A 295 -16.79 11.85 6.57
CA ILE A 295 -17.63 13.04 6.69
C ILE A 295 -16.77 14.23 6.32
N ARG A 296 -17.20 15.01 5.33
CA ARG A 296 -16.51 16.21 4.86
C ARG A 296 -17.35 17.45 5.19
N ASP A 297 -16.69 18.59 5.38
CA ASP A 297 -17.43 19.84 5.55
C ASP A 297 -18.26 20.15 4.30
N PRO A 298 -19.52 20.59 4.43
CA PRO A 298 -20.43 20.70 3.29
C PRO A 298 -20.11 21.85 2.33
N TRP A 299 -19.23 22.80 2.71
CA TRP A 299 -18.97 24.01 1.92
C TRP A 299 -17.75 23.85 1.01
N THR A 300 -16.63 23.40 1.58
CA THR A 300 -15.35 23.29 0.89
C THR A 300 -14.93 21.85 0.65
N LYS A 301 -15.47 20.92 1.44
CA LYS A 301 -15.09 19.48 1.46
C LYS A 301 -13.61 19.25 1.79
N ASN A 302 -12.92 20.29 2.28
CA ASN A 302 -11.49 20.24 2.58
C ASN A 302 -11.22 19.62 3.95
N PHE A 303 -12.05 19.94 4.95
CA PHE A 303 -11.98 19.30 6.26
C PHE A 303 -12.74 17.99 6.23
N TYR A 304 -12.16 16.96 6.83
CA TYR A 304 -12.81 15.66 6.96
C TYR A 304 -12.53 14.97 8.30
N LEU A 305 -13.50 14.15 8.69
CA LEU A 305 -13.36 13.07 9.66
C LEU A 305 -13.51 11.76 8.88
N HIS A 306 -12.58 10.84 9.06
CA HIS A 306 -12.58 9.53 8.42
C HIS A 306 -12.41 8.48 9.51
N SER A 307 -13.38 7.59 9.63
CA SER A 307 -13.42 6.57 10.67
C SER A 307 -13.66 5.20 10.05
N ALA A 308 -13.02 4.19 10.62
CA ALA A 308 -13.14 2.81 10.18
C ALA A 308 -13.24 1.83 11.35
N VAL A 309 -13.99 0.76 11.13
CA VAL A 309 -13.94 -0.46 11.91
C VAL A 309 -13.49 -1.57 10.97
N SER A 310 -12.48 -2.31 11.36
CA SER A 310 -11.92 -3.41 10.59
C SER A 310 -11.54 -4.56 11.51
N ASN A 311 -11.45 -5.79 10.99
CA ASN A 311 -10.72 -6.82 11.72
C ASN A 311 -9.22 -6.54 11.66
N SER A 312 -8.52 -6.83 12.75
CA SER A 312 -7.07 -6.77 12.78
C SER A 312 -6.44 -7.96 12.06
N VAL A 313 -5.20 -7.80 11.60
CA VAL A 313 -4.34 -8.92 11.24
C VAL A 313 -3.76 -9.60 12.48
N SER A 314 -3.30 -10.84 12.34
CA SER A 314 -2.63 -11.59 13.41
C SER A 314 -1.57 -10.77 14.18
N SER A 315 -1.61 -10.78 15.51
CA SER A 315 -0.58 -10.16 16.37
C SER A 315 0.78 -10.86 16.27
N GLU A 316 0.82 -12.08 15.73
CA GLU A 316 2.07 -12.78 15.35
C GLU A 316 2.73 -12.18 14.10
N GLY A 317 2.05 -11.28 13.39
CA GLY A 317 2.58 -10.53 12.27
C GLY A 317 1.93 -10.87 10.92
N ALA A 318 2.28 -10.04 9.94
CA ALA A 318 1.69 -10.06 8.60
C ALA A 318 1.96 -11.34 7.79
N ILE A 319 3.10 -11.99 8.01
CA ILE A 319 3.46 -13.24 7.30
C ILE A 319 2.56 -14.38 7.78
N THR A 320 2.41 -14.52 9.10
CA THR A 320 1.48 -15.48 9.70
C THR A 320 0.03 -15.20 9.27
N GLU A 321 -0.34 -13.93 9.15
CA GLU A 321 -1.66 -13.56 8.61
C GLU A 321 -1.84 -14.07 7.18
N LEU A 322 -0.84 -13.92 6.31
CA LEU A 322 -0.89 -14.43 4.94
C LEU A 322 -1.07 -15.95 4.89
N GLU A 323 -0.32 -16.70 5.71
CA GLU A 323 -0.47 -18.16 5.82
C GLU A 323 -1.87 -18.55 6.34
N ARG A 324 -2.40 -17.78 7.28
CA ARG A 324 -3.74 -18.01 7.85
C ARG A 324 -4.85 -17.53 6.93
N ASN A 325 -4.64 -16.56 6.04
CA ASN A 325 -5.66 -15.99 5.14
C ASN A 325 -5.15 -15.92 3.67
N PRO A 326 -4.82 -17.07 3.06
CA PRO A 326 -4.17 -17.08 1.73
C PRO A 326 -5.06 -16.57 0.59
N THR A 327 -6.38 -16.48 0.81
CA THR A 327 -7.34 -15.99 -0.20
C THR A 327 -7.67 -14.50 -0.06
N GLY A 328 -7.33 -13.89 1.09
CA GLY A 328 -7.76 -12.53 1.46
C GLY A 328 -9.23 -12.42 1.91
N LEU A 329 -10.03 -13.49 1.89
CA LEU A 329 -11.47 -13.42 2.16
C LEU A 329 -11.90 -13.95 3.53
N LYS A 330 -10.98 -14.35 4.41
CA LYS A 330 -11.36 -14.76 5.77
C LYS A 330 -11.93 -13.57 6.53
N TRP A 331 -13.02 -13.82 7.25
CA TRP A 331 -13.61 -12.80 8.11
C TRP A 331 -12.61 -12.36 9.18
N GLY A 332 -12.02 -13.30 9.92
CA GLY A 332 -10.91 -13.06 10.83
C GLY A 332 -10.00 -14.27 10.88
N THR A 333 -8.81 -14.09 11.44
CA THR A 333 -7.88 -15.19 11.72
C THR A 333 -7.88 -15.51 13.21
N LYS A 334 -7.08 -16.48 13.61
CA LYS A 334 -7.06 -16.95 14.99
C LYS A 334 -6.60 -15.82 15.90
N ASP A 335 -7.29 -15.65 17.03
CA ASP A 335 -6.94 -14.71 18.10
C ASP A 335 -6.98 -13.22 17.69
N THR A 336 -7.61 -12.86 16.56
CA THR A 336 -7.75 -11.45 16.11
C THR A 336 -9.04 -10.79 16.62
N GLY A 337 -8.92 -9.54 17.06
CA GLY A 337 -10.04 -8.69 17.47
C GLY A 337 -10.36 -7.55 16.48
N PRO A 338 -11.44 -6.78 16.74
CA PRO A 338 -11.71 -5.56 16.00
C PRO A 338 -10.66 -4.48 16.25
N MET A 339 -10.43 -3.70 15.21
CA MET A 339 -9.57 -2.53 15.17
C MET A 339 -10.39 -1.32 14.72
N TYR A 340 -10.12 -0.19 15.35
CA TYR A 340 -10.77 1.09 15.14
C TYR A 340 -9.73 2.10 14.69
N VAL A 341 -10.01 2.82 13.60
CA VAL A 341 -9.13 3.87 13.10
C VAL A 341 -9.93 5.14 12.94
N ASN A 342 -9.39 6.25 13.44
CA ASN A 342 -9.98 7.57 13.28
C ASN A 342 -8.91 8.53 12.79
N GLU A 343 -9.23 9.31 11.77
CA GLU A 343 -8.38 10.34 11.20
C GLU A 343 -9.18 11.63 11.03
N VAL A 344 -8.59 12.75 11.44
CA VAL A 344 -9.05 14.08 11.08
C VAL A 344 -8.03 14.67 10.12
N GLY A 345 -8.51 15.34 9.07
CA GLY A 345 -7.62 15.97 8.11
C GLY A 345 -8.19 17.20 7.44
N TYR A 346 -7.27 17.93 6.82
CA TYR A 346 -7.51 19.07 5.95
C TYR A 346 -6.78 18.80 4.64
N LYS A 347 -7.53 18.65 3.55
CA LYS A 347 -7.01 18.33 2.22
C LYS A 347 -7.59 19.32 1.22
N THR A 348 -6.74 20.01 0.48
CA THR A 348 -7.17 20.90 -0.60
C THR A 348 -6.93 20.28 -1.97
N ALA A 349 -7.83 20.54 -2.90
CA ALA A 349 -7.62 20.20 -4.29
C ALA A 349 -6.52 21.07 -4.93
N MET A 350 -5.84 20.52 -5.92
CA MET A 350 -4.97 21.31 -6.79
C MET A 350 -5.84 22.23 -7.67
N THR A 351 -5.52 23.52 -7.69
CA THR A 351 -6.15 24.48 -8.60
C THR A 351 -5.08 25.24 -9.37
N PRO A 352 -5.41 25.93 -10.48
CA PRO A 352 -4.43 26.75 -11.19
C PRO A 352 -3.75 27.82 -10.33
N THR A 353 -4.39 28.25 -9.24
CA THR A 353 -3.93 29.36 -8.39
C THR A 353 -3.45 28.94 -7.01
N SER A 354 -3.79 27.73 -6.52
CA SER A 354 -3.44 27.26 -5.18
C SER A 354 -2.52 26.04 -5.20
N LEU A 355 -1.61 25.98 -4.22
CA LEU A 355 -0.80 24.80 -3.96
C LEU A 355 -1.58 23.83 -3.04
N PRO A 356 -1.73 22.55 -3.41
CA PRO A 356 -2.42 21.57 -2.59
C PRO A 356 -1.67 21.30 -1.28
N VAL A 357 -2.45 21.09 -0.22
CA VAL A 357 -1.97 20.66 1.09
C VAL A 357 -2.85 19.52 1.60
N TRP A 358 -2.24 18.59 2.31
CA TRP A 358 -2.91 17.52 3.02
C TRP A 358 -2.27 17.35 4.40
N ALA A 359 -2.90 17.91 5.41
CA ALA A 359 -2.54 17.75 6.81
C ALA A 359 -3.50 16.76 7.47
N ARG A 360 -2.99 15.82 8.27
CA ARG A 360 -3.80 14.80 8.93
C ARG A 360 -3.21 14.34 10.25
N ALA A 361 -4.06 13.87 11.14
CA ALA A 361 -3.67 13.18 12.35
C ALA A 361 -4.70 12.08 12.65
N GLY A 362 -4.23 10.93 13.12
CA GLY A 362 -5.08 9.80 13.40
C GLY A 362 -4.64 8.95 14.57
N PHE A 363 -5.55 8.09 15.01
CA PHE A 363 -5.38 7.14 16.09
C PHE A 363 -5.92 5.77 15.68
N ILE A 364 -5.16 4.73 16.01
CA ILE A 364 -5.45 3.33 15.76
C ILE A 364 -5.59 2.65 17.12
N TYR A 365 -6.68 1.93 17.34
CA TYR A 365 -6.91 1.13 18.54
C TYR A 365 -7.29 -0.29 18.14
N ASN A 366 -6.62 -1.28 18.69
CA ASN A 366 -6.78 -2.69 18.38
C ASN A 366 -7.02 -3.47 19.66
N THR A 367 -8.02 -4.35 19.64
CA THR A 367 -8.44 -5.19 20.78
C THR A 367 -7.92 -6.62 20.73
N THR A 368 -7.01 -6.90 19.79
CA THR A 368 -6.29 -8.17 19.68
C THR A 368 -5.31 -8.33 20.84
N ASP A 369 -5.13 -9.55 21.35
CA ASP A 369 -4.13 -9.84 22.38
C ASP A 369 -2.70 -9.79 21.79
N TYR A 370 -1.80 -9.08 22.45
CA TYR A 370 -0.38 -8.99 22.09
C TYR A 370 0.52 -9.52 23.20
N ALA A 371 1.54 -10.29 22.81
CA ALA A 371 2.61 -10.66 23.73
C ALA A 371 3.43 -9.42 24.11
N LYS A 372 3.72 -9.27 25.40
CA LYS A 372 4.66 -8.25 25.90
C LYS A 372 6.06 -8.82 25.97
N PHE A 373 7.08 -7.97 25.80
CA PHE A 373 8.48 -8.38 25.86
C PHE A 373 8.92 -8.92 27.23
N ASN A 374 8.18 -8.58 28.29
CA ASN A 374 8.41 -9.09 29.64
C ASN A 374 7.76 -10.47 29.92
N GLY A 375 7.20 -11.13 28.90
CA GLY A 375 6.49 -12.41 29.02
C GLY A 375 5.02 -12.30 29.47
N GLY A 376 4.51 -11.09 29.68
CA GLY A 376 3.09 -10.83 29.91
C GLY A 376 2.29 -10.77 28.61
N GLN A 377 0.99 -10.47 28.74
CA GLN A 377 0.09 -10.18 27.63
C GLN A 377 -0.52 -8.77 27.78
N SER A 378 -0.90 -8.18 26.66
CA SER A 378 -1.72 -6.99 26.54
C SER A 378 -3.01 -7.39 25.84
N ASP A 379 -4.15 -6.90 26.30
CA ASP A 379 -5.47 -7.06 25.67
C ASP A 379 -5.74 -5.98 24.61
N ASP A 380 -4.77 -5.11 24.37
CA ASP A 380 -4.83 -4.09 23.33
C ASP A 380 -3.48 -3.77 22.69
N ASN A 381 -3.54 -3.08 21.56
CA ASN A 381 -2.46 -2.31 20.99
C ASN A 381 -3.00 -1.04 20.33
N TYR A 382 -2.15 -0.02 20.17
CA TYR A 382 -2.59 1.25 19.64
C TYR A 382 -1.43 2.07 19.06
N ALA A 383 -1.76 2.98 18.15
CA ALA A 383 -0.80 3.95 17.63
C ALA A 383 -1.47 5.30 17.37
N ALA A 384 -0.66 6.36 17.41
CA ALA A 384 -1.05 7.68 16.92
C ALA A 384 -0.09 8.08 15.80
N TYR A 385 -0.61 8.81 14.82
CA TYR A 385 0.21 9.34 13.73
C TYR A 385 -0.23 10.76 13.34
N ALA A 386 0.69 11.49 12.73
CA ALA A 386 0.42 12.76 12.07
C ALA A 386 1.22 12.87 10.78
N GLY A 387 0.61 13.48 9.76
CA GLY A 387 1.19 13.63 8.44
C GLY A 387 0.92 15.01 7.84
N LEU A 388 1.87 15.51 7.06
CA LEU A 388 1.76 16.75 6.32
C LEU A 388 2.40 16.58 4.94
N THR A 389 1.58 16.61 3.91
CA THR A 389 2.03 16.65 2.52
C THR A 389 1.63 17.99 1.93
N MET A 390 2.56 18.74 1.32
CA MET A 390 2.24 20.02 0.68
C MET A 390 3.09 20.24 -0.56
N GLN A 391 2.49 20.88 -1.57
CA GLN A 391 3.25 21.41 -2.70
C GLN A 391 3.84 22.78 -2.31
N LEU A 392 5.15 22.93 -2.50
CA LEU A 392 5.91 24.15 -2.20
C LEU A 392 6.04 25.05 -3.43
N THR A 393 6.15 24.45 -4.61
CA THR A 393 6.24 25.17 -5.88
C THR A 393 5.42 24.46 -6.96
N LYS A 394 5.00 25.21 -7.98
CA LYS A 394 4.38 24.67 -9.19
C LYS A 394 5.23 25.03 -10.40
N ASN A 395 5.27 24.13 -11.38
CA ASN A 395 5.83 24.42 -12.69
C ASN A 395 4.90 25.38 -13.45
N ALA A 396 5.47 26.15 -14.37
CA ALA A 396 4.69 27.11 -15.16
C ALA A 396 3.76 26.43 -16.18
N THR A 397 4.19 25.29 -16.71
CA THR A 397 3.56 24.60 -17.85
C THR A 397 2.88 23.28 -17.49
N ASN A 398 3.00 22.82 -16.24
CA ASN A 398 2.40 21.57 -15.78
C ASN A 398 2.09 21.63 -14.27
N PRO A 399 1.17 20.78 -13.76
CA PRO A 399 0.82 20.73 -12.34
C PRO A 399 1.93 20.20 -11.41
N GLY A 400 3.07 19.75 -11.96
CA GLY A 400 4.22 19.29 -11.20
C GLY A 400 4.92 20.42 -10.43
N GLY A 401 5.97 20.08 -9.70
CA GLY A 401 6.75 21.00 -8.88
C GLY A 401 7.31 20.34 -7.63
N LEU A 402 7.87 21.16 -6.74
CA LEU A 402 8.49 20.70 -5.49
C LEU A 402 7.43 20.48 -4.41
N ASN A 403 7.55 19.38 -3.67
CA ASN A 403 6.64 18.98 -2.61
C ASN A 403 7.41 18.49 -1.39
N LEU A 404 6.80 18.67 -0.22
CA LEU A 404 7.28 18.23 1.08
C LEU A 404 6.27 17.25 1.68
N ASP A 405 6.77 16.13 2.22
CA ASP A 405 6.00 15.15 3.00
C ASP A 405 6.70 14.91 4.34
N ILE A 406 5.98 15.02 5.45
CA ILE A 406 6.47 14.77 6.81
C ILE A 406 5.50 13.83 7.50
N LYS A 407 6.03 12.84 8.23
CA LYS A 407 5.25 11.90 9.03
C LYS A 407 5.90 11.61 10.37
N VAL A 408 5.06 11.41 11.37
CA VAL A 408 5.43 10.93 12.69
C VAL A 408 4.43 9.89 13.16
N ASP A 409 4.92 8.86 13.83
CA ASP A 409 4.13 7.76 14.35
C ASP A 409 4.62 7.41 15.75
N ALA A 410 3.74 6.92 16.62
CA ALA A 410 4.07 6.48 17.97
C ALA A 410 3.19 5.31 18.43
N ALA A 411 3.79 4.36 19.15
CA ALA A 411 3.13 3.16 19.69
C ALA A 411 3.76 2.72 21.04
N PRO A 412 3.05 1.90 21.85
CA PRO A 412 3.55 1.35 23.11
C PRO A 412 4.83 0.54 22.93
N SER A 413 5.74 0.70 23.88
CA SER A 413 7.06 0.08 23.83
C SER A 413 7.11 -1.34 24.38
N ASP A 414 6.16 -1.77 25.19
CA ASP A 414 6.16 -3.10 25.79
C ASP A 414 5.75 -4.24 24.84
N ARG A 415 5.21 -3.93 23.65
CA ARG A 415 4.68 -4.91 22.67
C ARG A 415 4.97 -4.62 21.19
N ASN A 416 5.47 -3.43 20.86
CA ASN A 416 5.84 -3.08 19.48
C ASN A 416 7.36 -2.99 19.34
N ILE A 417 7.90 -3.54 18.25
CA ILE A 417 9.34 -3.50 17.96
C ILE A 417 9.82 -2.06 17.79
N TYR A 418 9.01 -1.20 17.14
CA TYR A 418 9.24 0.23 17.04
C TYR A 418 8.23 1.02 17.87
N THR A 419 8.71 2.08 18.49
CA THR A 419 7.93 2.91 19.43
C THR A 419 7.61 4.27 18.86
N LYS A 420 8.50 4.78 18.01
CA LYS A 420 8.41 6.09 17.37
C LYS A 420 9.02 5.96 15.99
N ASP A 421 8.43 6.64 15.02
CA ASP A 421 9.00 6.83 13.70
C ASP A 421 8.88 8.31 13.30
N PHE A 422 9.86 8.78 12.53
CA PHE A 422 9.86 10.07 11.87
C PHE A 422 10.32 9.89 10.43
N ALA A 423 9.62 10.51 9.49
CA ALA A 423 9.99 10.55 8.09
C ALA A 423 9.80 11.96 7.53
N ILE A 424 10.75 12.37 6.69
CA ILE A 424 10.65 13.58 5.87
C ILE A 424 11.11 13.25 4.46
N ASN A 425 10.33 13.66 3.47
CA ASN A 425 10.62 13.46 2.07
C ASN A 425 10.41 14.78 1.32
N LEU A 426 11.35 15.10 0.44
CA LEU A 426 11.23 16.17 -0.53
C LEU A 426 11.19 15.53 -1.91
N PHE A 427 10.19 15.84 -2.72
CA PHE A 427 10.08 15.28 -4.06
C PHE A 427 9.67 16.32 -5.08
N TYR A 428 10.21 16.19 -6.29
CA TYR A 428 9.97 17.09 -7.40
C TYR A 428 9.34 16.30 -8.55
N VAL A 429 8.08 16.61 -8.87
CA VAL A 429 7.37 16.07 -10.02
C VAL A 429 7.66 16.94 -11.25
N ALA A 430 8.00 16.31 -12.38
CA ALA A 430 8.41 17.00 -13.60
C ALA A 430 9.61 17.95 -13.38
N PRO A 431 10.78 17.44 -12.94
CA PRO A 431 11.96 18.27 -12.68
C PRO A 431 12.57 18.88 -13.94
N PHE A 432 12.26 18.33 -15.13
CA PHE A 432 12.74 18.82 -16.42
C PHE A 432 11.57 19.01 -17.38
N GLU A 433 11.58 20.09 -18.17
CA GLU A 433 10.51 20.38 -19.16
C GLU A 433 10.34 19.26 -20.19
N SER A 434 11.46 18.64 -20.62
CA SER A 434 11.45 17.51 -21.55
C SER A 434 10.93 16.20 -20.93
N ARG A 435 10.74 16.16 -19.60
CA ARG A 435 10.37 14.98 -18.82
C ARG A 435 9.21 15.27 -17.86
N PRO A 436 8.00 15.62 -18.37
CA PRO A 436 6.89 16.06 -17.54
C PRO A 436 6.23 14.97 -16.67
N PHE A 437 6.68 13.72 -16.79
CA PHE A 437 6.18 12.56 -16.03
C PHE A 437 7.24 11.96 -15.09
N ASP A 438 8.48 12.44 -15.14
CA ASP A 438 9.53 11.95 -14.27
C ASP A 438 9.38 12.55 -12.86
N MET A 439 9.93 11.87 -11.86
CA MET A 439 9.96 12.36 -10.48
C MET A 439 11.29 12.03 -9.82
N VAL A 440 11.80 12.96 -9.02
CA VAL A 440 12.95 12.74 -8.13
C VAL A 440 12.54 12.95 -6.69
N SER A 441 13.05 12.15 -5.76
CA SER A 441 12.86 12.36 -4.32
C SER A 441 14.12 12.16 -3.51
N VAL A 442 14.19 12.86 -2.40
CA VAL A 442 15.17 12.68 -1.34
C VAL A 442 14.41 12.53 -0.03
N GLY A 443 14.71 11.49 0.72
CA GLY A 443 14.02 11.15 1.97
C GLY A 443 14.99 10.87 3.10
N TYR A 444 14.54 11.14 4.33
CA TYR A 444 15.20 10.73 5.56
C TYR A 444 14.19 10.19 6.55
N SER A 445 14.46 9.05 7.16
CA SER A 445 13.69 8.54 8.29
C SER A 445 14.57 8.13 9.46
N LYS A 446 13.90 8.08 10.61
CA LYS A 446 14.45 7.60 11.86
C LYS A 446 13.38 6.82 12.61
N SER A 447 13.73 5.60 13.02
CA SER A 447 12.89 4.68 13.78
C SER A 447 13.56 4.36 15.11
N TRP A 448 12.77 4.34 16.18
CA TRP A 448 13.24 4.03 17.53
C TRP A 448 12.74 2.67 17.97
N GLU A 449 13.68 1.76 18.23
CA GLU A 449 13.39 0.43 18.73
C GLU A 449 12.90 0.48 20.19
N SER A 450 12.06 -0.49 20.57
CA SER A 450 11.54 -0.62 21.92
C SER A 450 12.65 -0.86 22.96
N PRO A 451 12.76 -0.02 24.01
CA PRO A 451 13.64 -0.28 25.15
C PRO A 451 13.36 -1.63 25.83
N GLU A 452 12.09 -2.00 25.99
CA GLU A 452 11.67 -3.23 26.66
C GLU A 452 12.04 -4.48 25.85
N LEU A 453 11.99 -4.39 24.52
CA LEU A 453 12.55 -5.40 23.64
C LEU A 453 14.07 -5.52 23.86
N GLN A 454 14.79 -4.40 23.92
CA GLN A 454 16.24 -4.42 24.18
C GLN A 454 16.58 -5.06 25.51
N ASP A 455 15.81 -4.75 26.55
CA ASP A 455 16.05 -5.29 27.88
C ASP A 455 15.75 -6.80 27.92
N ALA A 456 14.69 -7.24 27.23
CA ALA A 456 14.33 -8.66 27.12
C ALA A 456 15.41 -9.49 26.40
N VAL A 457 15.95 -8.98 25.28
CA VAL A 457 17.01 -9.68 24.53
C VAL A 457 18.37 -9.61 25.25
N ALA A 458 18.66 -8.51 25.95
CA ALA A 458 19.85 -8.38 26.79
C ALA A 458 19.86 -9.38 27.94
N ALA A 459 18.70 -9.65 28.55
CA ALA A 459 18.55 -10.71 29.55
C ALA A 459 18.82 -12.11 28.95
N GLY A 460 18.58 -12.31 27.66
CA GLY A 460 18.90 -13.51 26.89
C GLY A 460 20.38 -13.61 26.47
N GLY A 461 21.23 -12.65 26.83
CA GLY A 461 22.66 -12.64 26.50
C GLY A 461 23.01 -11.95 25.18
N VAL A 462 22.03 -11.40 24.47
CA VAL A 462 22.25 -10.64 23.24
C VAL A 462 22.67 -9.20 23.58
N ARG A 463 23.78 -8.74 23.03
CA ARG A 463 24.20 -7.33 23.18
C ARG A 463 23.82 -6.55 21.94
N ASN A 464 22.68 -5.89 21.96
CA ASN A 464 22.38 -4.88 20.96
C ASN A 464 23.01 -3.54 21.36
N THR A 465 23.69 -2.89 20.42
CA THR A 465 24.34 -1.59 20.62
C THR A 465 23.54 -0.44 20.03
N SER A 466 22.52 -0.69 19.21
CA SER A 466 21.70 0.36 18.59
C SER A 466 20.23 0.26 18.99
N ARG A 467 19.64 1.41 19.35
CA ARG A 467 18.20 1.57 19.63
C ARG A 467 17.48 2.34 18.52
N VAL A 468 18.20 2.58 17.43
CA VAL A 468 17.78 3.51 16.38
C VAL A 468 18.22 2.98 15.03
N THR A 469 17.28 2.99 14.10
CA THR A 469 17.54 2.80 12.68
C THR A 469 17.33 4.13 11.97
N SER A 470 18.23 4.48 11.06
CA SER A 470 18.12 5.70 10.26
C SER A 470 18.36 5.36 8.80
N GLN A 471 17.58 5.98 7.93
CA GLN A 471 17.67 5.75 6.49
C GLN A 471 17.68 7.09 5.76
N GLY A 472 18.63 7.29 4.87
CA GLY A 472 18.60 8.35 3.87
C GLY A 472 18.43 7.73 2.49
N ALA A 473 17.51 8.23 1.68
CA ALA A 473 17.21 7.67 0.36
C ALA A 473 17.18 8.76 -0.72
N VAL A 474 17.67 8.43 -1.92
CA VAL A 474 17.49 9.23 -3.14
C VAL A 474 16.89 8.31 -4.19
N SER A 475 15.84 8.77 -4.86
CA SER A 475 15.10 7.97 -5.83
C SER A 475 14.72 8.78 -7.06
N TYR A 476 14.72 8.14 -8.22
CA TYR A 476 14.33 8.72 -9.50
C TYR A 476 13.39 7.76 -10.23
N ALA A 477 12.19 8.24 -10.57
CA ALA A 477 11.22 7.56 -11.43
C ALA A 477 11.34 8.14 -12.85
N TYR A 478 11.79 7.31 -13.78
CA TYR A 478 11.96 7.63 -15.19
C TYR A 478 10.85 6.97 -16.03
N ARG A 479 10.07 7.78 -16.74
CA ARG A 479 9.07 7.26 -17.69
C ARG A 479 9.75 6.79 -18.98
N LEU A 480 9.97 5.48 -19.13
CA LEU A 480 10.55 4.91 -20.34
C LEU A 480 9.63 5.12 -21.54
N ASP A 481 8.35 4.83 -21.35
CA ASP A 481 7.28 5.00 -22.33
C ASP A 481 5.94 5.20 -21.59
N GLN A 482 4.84 5.38 -22.31
CA GLN A 482 3.50 5.42 -21.74
C GLN A 482 3.19 4.16 -20.92
N GLY A 483 2.86 4.37 -19.65
CA GLY A 483 2.61 3.28 -18.70
C GLY A 483 3.83 2.44 -18.31
N ILE A 484 5.04 2.73 -18.80
CA ILE A 484 6.26 2.00 -18.46
C ILE A 484 7.23 2.91 -17.70
N TYR A 485 7.54 2.53 -16.47
CA TYR A 485 8.41 3.30 -15.58
C TYR A 485 9.58 2.47 -15.08
N PHE A 486 10.76 3.07 -15.08
CA PHE A 486 11.93 2.56 -14.36
C PHE A 486 12.17 3.43 -13.13
N ILE A 487 12.15 2.82 -11.96
CA ILE A 487 12.35 3.48 -10.68
C ILE A 487 13.63 2.95 -10.09
N SER A 488 14.56 3.85 -9.75
CA SER A 488 15.82 3.49 -9.11
C SER A 488 15.97 4.27 -7.82
N THR A 489 16.33 3.58 -6.74
CA THR A 489 16.49 4.16 -5.40
C THR A 489 17.80 3.69 -4.80
N ALA A 490 18.58 4.62 -4.26
CA ALA A 490 19.73 4.31 -3.42
C ALA A 490 19.42 4.73 -1.98
N SER A 491 19.52 3.79 -1.04
CA SER A 491 19.24 4.00 0.38
C SER A 491 20.44 3.65 1.24
N TYR A 492 20.90 4.60 2.04
CA TYR A 492 21.88 4.36 3.10
C TYR A 492 21.16 4.09 4.41
N VAL A 493 21.32 2.90 4.97
CA VAL A 493 20.62 2.45 6.18
C VAL A 493 21.63 2.13 7.27
N THR A 494 21.49 2.74 8.45
CA THR A 494 22.26 2.37 9.63
C THR A 494 21.48 1.34 10.44
N ASN A 495 22.15 0.28 10.88
CA ASN A 495 21.50 -0.86 11.55
C ASN A 495 20.36 -1.47 10.71
N PRO A 496 20.65 -1.96 9.48
CA PRO A 496 19.64 -2.63 8.66
C PRO A 496 19.27 -3.97 9.32
N GLY A 497 18.07 -4.07 9.88
CA GLY A 497 17.61 -5.25 10.63
C GLY A 497 17.02 -4.84 11.96
N THR A 498 15.87 -5.41 12.29
CA THR A 498 15.29 -5.28 13.63
C THR A 498 15.42 -6.58 14.37
N VAL A 499 15.59 -6.42 15.68
CA VAL A 499 15.64 -7.49 16.68
C VAL A 499 16.99 -8.24 16.68
N ALA A 500 17.90 -7.65 17.43
CA ALA A 500 18.65 -8.33 18.47
C ALA A 500 19.42 -9.59 18.04
N GLU A 501 20.64 -9.39 17.54
CA GLU A 501 21.71 -10.38 17.75
C GLU A 501 23.09 -9.72 17.59
N GLU A 502 23.24 -8.76 16.67
CA GLU A 502 24.50 -8.06 16.40
C GLU A 502 24.26 -6.69 15.74
N GLU A 503 25.14 -5.71 16.00
CA GLU A 503 25.14 -4.45 15.25
C GLU A 503 25.43 -4.72 13.78
N MET A 504 24.46 -4.46 12.93
CA MET A 504 24.64 -4.66 11.50
C MET A 504 25.40 -3.48 10.91
N PRO A 505 26.47 -3.70 10.12
CA PRO A 505 27.17 -2.61 9.48
C PRO A 505 26.18 -1.85 8.58
N ALA A 506 26.32 -0.52 8.54
CA ALA A 506 25.43 0.28 7.70
C ALA A 506 25.49 -0.21 6.23
N ALA A 507 24.32 -0.34 5.60
CA ALA A 507 24.16 -0.84 4.24
C ALA A 507 23.95 0.30 3.25
N LEU A 508 24.35 0.08 1.99
CA LEU A 508 23.93 0.90 0.85
C LEU A 508 23.10 0.01 -0.07
N ILE A 509 21.79 0.11 0.05
CA ILE A 509 20.84 -0.71 -0.71
C ILE A 509 20.47 0.03 -1.98
N VAL A 510 20.68 -0.60 -3.13
CA VAL A 510 20.13 -0.16 -4.41
C VAL A 510 18.88 -0.97 -4.69
N ASN A 511 17.75 -0.29 -4.80
CA ASN A 511 16.51 -0.83 -5.32
C ASN A 511 16.34 -0.39 -6.78
N ALA A 512 15.94 -1.31 -7.64
CA ALA A 512 15.53 -1.00 -9.00
C ALA A 512 14.22 -1.71 -9.32
N ALA A 513 13.24 -0.99 -9.87
CA ALA A 513 11.94 -1.52 -10.22
C ALA A 513 11.53 -1.10 -11.64
N LEU A 514 11.01 -2.05 -12.41
CA LEU A 514 10.29 -1.81 -13.66
C LEU A 514 8.80 -1.96 -13.40
N MET A 515 8.02 -0.96 -13.79
CA MET A 515 6.58 -0.94 -13.62
C MET A 515 5.87 -0.82 -14.96
N PHE A 516 4.84 -1.62 -15.14
CA PHE A 516 4.00 -1.71 -16.31
C PHE A 516 2.56 -1.46 -15.88
N ASN A 517 1.93 -0.42 -16.44
CA ASN A 517 0.54 -0.08 -16.19
C ASN A 517 -0.29 -0.36 -17.45
N PHE A 518 -1.36 -1.12 -17.31
CA PHE A 518 -2.24 -1.56 -18.39
C PHE A 518 -3.63 -0.94 -18.27
#